data_AF-A0A429X9K8-F1
#
_entry.id   AF-A0A429X9K8-F1
#
_cell.length_a   1.000
_cell.length_b   1.000
_cell.length_c   1.000
_cell.angle_alpha   90.00
_cell.angle_beta   90.00
_cell.angle_gamma   90.00
#
_symmetry.space_group_name_H-M   'P 1'
#
loop_
_entity.id
_entity.type
_entity.pdbx_description
1 polymer ?
#
loop_
_entity_poly.entity_id
_entity_poly.type
_entity_poly.pdbx_seq_one_letter_code
_entity_poly.pdbx_strand_id
1 'polypeptide(L)'
;MEKCSVILQQIEELNVILMKGRFLDLDLLVVYFLGLLLGTVVFALTFYFSKEMDNGKRNAIPLVIGILVILGGLLIGGFEGMPISLMGAGIFSLSLLLLIAGKRILVRKAIVVLAVLIPLGVFSYTALSSFNNTEFVVAAKDGNFSPDINKYYDHLQENTDVKGFKIFNSYEDEKAIVLSLGGEKKGNNIELVGVEKRGQRIDVTVRTFENKSTENNPTILIFASKLKNDNILSVKDTDGTVYNSLE
;
A
#
# COMPACT_ATOMS: atom_id res chain seq x y z
N MET A 1 4.88 22.49 30.74
CA MET A 1 5.57 21.58 29.79
C MET A 1 4.75 20.33 29.46
N GLU A 2 3.93 19.83 30.38
CA GLU A 2 3.12 18.60 30.19
C GLU A 2 2.01 18.69 29.12
N LYS A 3 1.45 19.88 28.86
CA LYS A 3 0.44 20.08 27.80
C LYS A 3 1.01 19.98 26.37
N CYS A 4 2.32 20.16 26.19
CA CYS A 4 2.94 20.15 24.86
C CYS A 4 3.21 18.72 24.36
N SER A 5 3.51 17.77 25.27
CA SER A 5 3.74 16.37 24.91
C SER A 5 2.44 15.65 24.52
N VAL A 6 1.32 15.96 25.17
CA VAL A 6 0.02 15.37 24.85
C VAL A 6 -0.47 15.78 23.45
N ILE A 7 -0.21 17.03 23.05
CA ILE A 7 -0.57 17.54 21.71
C ILE A 7 0.32 16.90 20.64
N LEU A 8 1.62 16.72 20.90
CA LEU A 8 2.55 16.04 19.99
C LEU A 8 2.17 14.56 19.79
N GLN A 9 1.77 13.87 20.86
CA GLN A 9 1.33 12.48 20.81
C GLN A 9 0.00 12.32 20.06
N GLN A 10 -0.94 13.26 20.22
CA GLN A 10 -2.17 13.30 19.41
C GLN A 10 -1.91 13.60 17.94
N ILE A 11 -0.91 14.43 17.61
CA ILE A 11 -0.54 14.73 16.21
C ILE A 11 0.14 13.53 15.55
N GLU A 12 0.97 12.77 16.28
CA GLU A 12 1.55 11.52 15.79
C GLU A 12 0.48 10.46 15.54
N GLU A 13 -0.48 10.29 16.45
CA GLU A 13 -1.62 9.38 16.23
C GLU A 13 -2.47 9.83 15.03
N LEU A 14 -2.71 11.14 14.87
CA LEU A 14 -3.45 11.67 13.72
C LEU A 14 -2.71 11.43 12.40
N ASN A 15 -1.38 11.56 12.39
CA ASN A 15 -0.54 11.30 11.21
C ASN A 15 -0.44 9.82 10.87
N VAL A 16 -0.38 8.94 11.87
CA VAL A 16 -0.45 7.49 11.67
C VAL A 16 -1.83 7.09 11.12
N ILE A 17 -2.91 7.69 11.61
CA ILE A 17 -4.28 7.48 11.08
C ILE A 17 -4.41 8.04 9.66
N LEU A 18 -3.83 9.21 9.36
CA LEU A 18 -3.84 9.82 8.03
C LEU A 18 -2.98 9.05 7.02
N MET A 19 -1.83 8.51 7.43
CA MET A 19 -1.00 7.65 6.58
C MET A 19 -1.67 6.30 6.30
N LYS A 20 -2.31 5.70 7.32
CA LYS A 20 -3.09 4.46 7.15
C LYS A 20 -4.31 4.69 6.26
N GLY A 21 -4.98 5.84 6.40
CA GLY A 21 -6.13 6.25 5.58
C GLY A 21 -5.81 6.35 4.08
N ARG A 22 -4.59 6.80 3.72
CA ARG A 22 -4.19 6.91 2.31
C ARG A 22 -3.89 5.56 1.65
N PHE A 23 -3.56 4.54 2.43
CA PHE A 23 -3.41 3.14 1.97
C PHE A 23 -4.78 2.41 1.92
N LEU A 24 -5.71 2.78 2.80
CA LEU A 24 -7.06 2.18 2.90
C LEU A 24 -7.99 2.52 1.72
N ASP A 25 -7.88 3.69 1.09
CA ASP A 25 -8.83 4.13 0.06
C ASP A 25 -8.80 3.27 -1.21
N LEU A 26 -7.62 2.83 -1.66
CA LEU A 26 -7.49 2.02 -2.87
C LEU A 26 -7.99 0.60 -2.66
N ASP A 27 -7.66 0.00 -1.51
CA ASP A 27 -8.07 -1.37 -1.17
C ASP A 27 -9.59 -1.47 -0.99
N LEU A 28 -10.20 -0.49 -0.33
CA LEU A 28 -11.66 -0.39 -0.22
C LEU A 28 -12.31 -0.19 -1.59
N LEU A 29 -11.76 0.69 -2.42
CA LEU A 29 -12.28 0.92 -3.77
C LEU A 29 -12.20 -0.34 -4.66
N VAL A 30 -11.15 -1.15 -4.52
CA VAL A 30 -11.04 -2.48 -5.17
C VAL A 30 -12.17 -3.41 -4.71
N VAL A 31 -12.46 -3.46 -3.41
CA VAL A 31 -13.54 -4.28 -2.85
C VAL A 31 -14.92 -3.83 -3.34
N TYR A 32 -15.16 -2.53 -3.44
CA TYR A 32 -16.38 -1.98 -4.03
C TYR A 32 -16.54 -2.43 -5.50
N PHE A 33 -15.49 -2.31 -6.31
CA PHE A 33 -15.53 -2.70 -7.71
C PHE A 33 -15.69 -4.21 -7.91
N LEU A 34 -15.12 -5.03 -7.01
CA LEU A 34 -15.38 -6.46 -6.96
C LEU A 34 -16.87 -6.74 -6.75
N GLY A 35 -17.49 -6.05 -5.78
CA GLY A 35 -18.93 -6.12 -5.54
C GLY A 35 -19.76 -5.73 -6.78
N LEU A 36 -19.34 -4.69 -7.49
CA LEU A 36 -20.02 -4.21 -8.70
C LEU A 36 -19.94 -5.22 -9.86
N LEU A 37 -18.81 -5.93 -10.02
CA LEU A 37 -18.68 -7.05 -10.95
C LEU A 37 -19.54 -8.25 -10.53
N LEU A 38 -19.54 -8.61 -9.25
CA LEU A 38 -20.40 -9.67 -8.73
C LEU A 38 -21.88 -9.37 -8.96
N GLY A 39 -22.30 -8.13 -8.74
CA GLY A 39 -23.66 -7.67 -9.07
C GLY A 39 -23.97 -7.85 -10.56
N THR A 40 -23.00 -7.59 -11.43
CA THR A 40 -23.15 -7.77 -12.89
C THR A 40 -23.29 -9.24 -13.25
N VAL A 41 -22.49 -10.12 -12.65
CA VAL A 41 -22.59 -11.58 -12.81
C VAL A 41 -23.96 -12.08 -12.36
N VAL A 42 -24.40 -11.70 -11.15
CA VAL A 42 -25.72 -12.07 -10.62
C VAL A 42 -26.82 -11.60 -11.55
N PHE A 43 -26.76 -10.34 -12.02
CA PHE A 43 -27.72 -9.80 -12.97
C PHE A 43 -27.73 -10.57 -14.29
N ALA A 44 -26.57 -10.93 -14.85
CA ALA A 44 -26.45 -11.72 -16.07
C ALA A 44 -27.00 -13.15 -15.89
N LEU A 45 -26.76 -13.78 -14.74
CA LEU A 45 -27.31 -15.10 -14.41
C LEU A 45 -28.84 -15.10 -14.44
N THR A 46 -29.50 -13.98 -14.09
CA THR A 46 -30.96 -13.88 -14.22
C THR A 46 -31.42 -14.06 -15.66
N PHE A 47 -30.66 -13.58 -16.66
CA PHE A 47 -30.97 -13.76 -18.08
C PHE A 47 -30.72 -15.19 -18.54
N TYR A 48 -29.70 -15.84 -17.98
CA TYR A 48 -29.38 -17.22 -18.28
C TYR A 48 -30.45 -18.20 -17.77
N PHE A 49 -30.83 -18.08 -16.49
CA PHE A 49 -31.74 -19.03 -15.84
C PHE A 49 -33.23 -18.74 -16.01
N SER A 50 -33.62 -17.49 -16.30
CA SER A 50 -35.04 -17.12 -16.37
C SER A 50 -35.28 -16.12 -17.48
N LYS A 51 -35.26 -16.57 -18.74
CA LYS A 51 -35.41 -15.71 -19.94
C LYS A 51 -36.70 -14.89 -19.99
N GLU A 52 -37.80 -15.42 -19.46
CA GLU A 52 -39.12 -14.75 -19.46
C GLU A 52 -39.33 -13.78 -18.29
N MET A 53 -38.37 -13.65 -17.39
CA MET A 53 -38.51 -12.79 -16.21
C MET A 53 -38.55 -11.30 -16.59
N ASP A 54 -39.49 -10.57 -16.00
CA ASP A 54 -39.61 -9.12 -16.19
C ASP A 54 -38.41 -8.36 -15.61
N ASN A 55 -38.10 -7.21 -16.22
CA ASN A 55 -36.98 -6.36 -15.85
C ASN A 55 -37.05 -5.86 -14.39
N GLY A 56 -38.25 -5.64 -13.85
CA GLY A 56 -38.40 -5.24 -12.44
C GLY A 56 -37.89 -6.32 -11.49
N LYS A 57 -38.31 -7.57 -11.72
CA LYS A 57 -37.88 -8.75 -10.93
C LYS A 57 -36.39 -9.02 -11.09
N ARG A 58 -35.85 -8.86 -12.31
CA ARG A 58 -34.40 -8.99 -12.57
C ARG A 58 -33.56 -8.01 -11.78
N ASN A 59 -33.99 -6.75 -11.66
CA ASN A 59 -33.25 -5.74 -10.91
C ASN A 59 -33.37 -5.95 -9.39
N ALA A 60 -34.49 -6.52 -8.94
CA ALA A 60 -34.72 -6.78 -7.52
C ALA A 60 -33.79 -7.85 -6.93
N ILE A 61 -33.38 -8.85 -7.73
CA ILE A 61 -32.49 -9.93 -7.26
C ILE A 61 -31.14 -9.40 -6.74
N PRO A 62 -30.31 -8.73 -7.55
CA PRO A 62 -29.04 -8.17 -7.07
C PRO A 62 -29.27 -7.08 -6.02
N LEU A 63 -30.41 -6.37 -6.04
CA LEU A 63 -30.74 -5.39 -4.99
C LEU A 63 -30.90 -6.05 -3.62
N VAL A 64 -31.68 -7.13 -3.54
CA VAL A 64 -31.90 -7.88 -2.29
C VAL A 64 -30.59 -8.51 -1.81
N ILE A 65 -29.81 -9.11 -2.72
CA ILE A 65 -28.51 -9.69 -2.39
C ILE A 65 -27.58 -8.61 -1.84
N GLY A 66 -27.48 -7.45 -2.49
CA GLY A 66 -26.67 -6.33 -2.02
C GLY A 66 -27.06 -5.87 -0.60
N ILE A 67 -28.36 -5.72 -0.33
CA ILE A 67 -28.86 -5.37 1.01
C ILE A 67 -28.47 -6.44 2.04
N LEU A 68 -28.65 -7.72 1.73
CA LEU A 68 -28.28 -8.81 2.65
C LEU A 68 -26.79 -8.83 2.96
N VAL A 69 -25.94 -8.58 1.96
CA VAL A 69 -24.48 -8.49 2.15
C VAL A 69 -24.09 -7.28 3.00
N ILE A 70 -24.74 -6.12 2.78
CA ILE A 70 -24.54 -4.92 3.61
C ILE A 70 -24.90 -5.20 5.06
N LEU A 71 -26.09 -5.78 5.31
CA LEU A 71 -26.53 -6.12 6.65
C LEU A 71 -25.62 -7.17 7.30
N GLY A 72 -25.16 -8.17 6.53
CA GLY A 72 -24.20 -9.16 7.01
C GLY A 72 -22.88 -8.53 7.46
N GLY A 73 -22.35 -7.58 6.69
CA GLY A 73 -21.16 -6.83 7.09
C GLY A 73 -21.39 -5.97 8.35
N LEU A 74 -22.55 -5.31 8.46
CA LEU A 74 -22.90 -4.54 9.67
C LEU A 74 -23.06 -5.42 10.92
N LEU A 75 -23.55 -6.65 10.78
CA LEU A 75 -23.71 -7.60 11.89
C LEU A 75 -22.37 -8.12 12.42
N ILE A 76 -21.39 -8.33 11.54
CA ILE A 76 -20.02 -8.67 11.93
C ILE A 76 -19.40 -7.51 12.72
N GLY A 77 -19.69 -6.27 12.28
CA GLY A 77 -19.29 -5.06 12.99
C GLY A 77 -17.79 -4.74 12.87
N GLY A 78 -17.43 -3.56 13.41
CA GLY A 78 -16.05 -3.09 13.44
C GLY A 78 -15.43 -2.89 12.05
N PHE A 79 -14.09 -2.90 12.03
CA PHE A 79 -13.32 -2.76 10.79
C PHE A 79 -13.40 -4.03 9.90
N GLU A 80 -13.66 -5.20 10.47
CA GLU A 80 -13.76 -6.46 9.73
C GLU A 80 -15.03 -6.55 8.87
N GLY A 81 -16.14 -5.95 9.32
CA GLY A 81 -17.39 -5.89 8.56
C GLY A 81 -17.41 -4.85 7.42
N MET A 82 -16.46 -3.92 7.40
CA MET A 82 -16.42 -2.81 6.44
C MET A 82 -16.23 -3.28 4.98
N PRO A 83 -15.24 -4.15 4.65
CA PRO A 83 -15.07 -4.65 3.28
C PRO A 83 -16.31 -5.40 2.78
N ILE A 84 -16.93 -6.21 3.63
CA ILE A 84 -18.14 -6.97 3.28
C ILE A 84 -19.29 -6.01 2.95
N SER A 85 -19.50 -5.00 3.80
CA SER A 85 -20.53 -3.99 3.57
C SER A 85 -20.30 -3.22 2.27
N LEU A 86 -19.05 -2.87 1.98
CA LEU A 86 -18.67 -2.13 0.79
C LEU A 86 -18.83 -2.97 -0.49
N MET A 87 -18.53 -4.26 -0.43
CA MET A 87 -18.81 -5.21 -1.51
C MET A 87 -20.32 -5.28 -1.79
N GLY A 88 -21.14 -5.35 -0.73
CA GLY A 88 -22.59 -5.29 -0.84
C GLY A 88 -23.09 -3.98 -1.44
N ALA A 89 -22.46 -2.85 -1.10
CA ALA A 89 -22.75 -1.54 -1.71
C ALA A 89 -22.45 -1.53 -3.22
N GLY A 90 -21.38 -2.20 -3.67
CA GLY A 90 -21.09 -2.42 -5.09
C GLY A 90 -22.23 -3.13 -5.81
N ILE A 91 -22.68 -4.27 -5.28
CA ILE A 91 -23.81 -5.06 -5.83
C ILE A 91 -25.09 -4.23 -5.86
N PHE A 92 -25.39 -3.55 -4.76
CA PHE A 92 -26.57 -2.71 -4.59
C PHE A 92 -26.61 -1.56 -5.60
N SER A 93 -25.48 -0.87 -5.78
CA SER A 93 -25.39 0.31 -6.65
C SER A 93 -25.72 0.02 -8.11
N LEU A 94 -25.26 -1.12 -8.65
CA LEU A 94 -25.63 -1.56 -9.99
C LEU A 94 -27.16 -1.69 -10.14
N SER A 95 -27.78 -2.33 -9.16
CA SER A 95 -29.22 -2.58 -9.15
C SER A 95 -30.02 -1.28 -9.09
N LEU A 96 -29.56 -0.33 -8.27
CA LEU A 96 -30.14 1.00 -8.16
C LEU A 96 -30.04 1.77 -9.49
N LEU A 97 -28.87 1.76 -10.14
CA LEU A 97 -28.69 2.40 -11.45
C LEU A 97 -29.60 1.78 -12.52
N LEU A 98 -29.73 0.45 -12.53
CA LEU A 98 -30.62 -0.25 -13.46
C LEU A 98 -32.10 0.00 -13.19
N LEU A 99 -32.51 0.26 -11.95
CA LEU A 99 -33.85 0.69 -11.60
C LEU A 99 -34.13 2.11 -12.11
N ILE A 100 -33.21 3.05 -11.88
CA ILE A 100 -33.31 4.44 -12.35
C ILE A 100 -33.37 4.51 -13.87
N ALA A 101 -32.62 3.66 -14.58
CA ALA A 101 -32.66 3.58 -16.04
C ALA A 101 -34.03 3.14 -16.60
N GLY A 102 -34.87 2.49 -15.78
CA GLY A 102 -36.21 2.06 -16.16
C GLY A 102 -36.21 1.16 -17.39
N LYS A 103 -37.03 1.51 -18.39
CA LYS A 103 -37.18 0.77 -19.66
C LYS A 103 -36.23 1.24 -20.78
N ARG A 104 -35.34 2.21 -20.53
CA ARG A 104 -34.45 2.78 -21.56
C ARG A 104 -33.33 1.79 -21.92
N ILE A 105 -33.52 1.04 -23.00
CA ILE A 105 -32.63 -0.08 -23.33
C ILE A 105 -31.17 0.32 -23.55
N LEU A 106 -30.92 1.47 -24.18
CA LEU A 106 -29.56 1.97 -24.42
C LEU A 106 -28.85 2.34 -23.11
N VAL A 107 -29.56 3.01 -22.18
CA VAL A 107 -29.01 3.40 -20.87
C VAL A 107 -28.66 2.18 -20.04
N ARG A 108 -29.53 1.16 -20.04
CA ARG A 108 -29.27 -0.11 -19.32
C ARG A 108 -28.02 -0.82 -19.85
N LYS A 109 -27.88 -0.90 -21.18
CA LYS A 109 -26.68 -1.47 -21.80
C LYS A 109 -25.43 -0.69 -21.43
N ALA A 110 -25.50 0.65 -21.48
CA ALA A 110 -24.38 1.50 -21.09
C ALA A 110 -23.98 1.29 -19.62
N ILE A 111 -24.94 1.20 -18.69
CA ILE A 111 -24.68 0.92 -17.26
C ILE A 111 -23.93 -0.41 -17.10
N VAL A 112 -24.41 -1.48 -17.73
CA VAL A 112 -23.77 -2.80 -17.62
C VAL A 112 -22.36 -2.79 -18.22
N VAL A 113 -22.17 -2.14 -19.37
CA VAL A 113 -20.86 -2.02 -20.01
C VAL A 113 -19.88 -1.23 -19.13
N LEU A 114 -20.29 -0.07 -18.62
CA LEU A 114 -19.45 0.74 -17.72
C LEU A 114 -19.16 0.00 -16.41
N ALA A 115 -20.14 -0.75 -15.90
CA ALA A 115 -19.98 -1.56 -14.71
C ALA A 115 -18.96 -2.70 -14.87
N VAL A 116 -18.63 -3.09 -16.10
CA VAL A 116 -17.55 -4.06 -16.36
C VAL A 116 -16.24 -3.35 -16.68
N LEU A 117 -16.28 -2.35 -17.57
CA LEU A 117 -15.07 -1.69 -18.06
C LEU A 117 -14.34 -0.88 -16.99
N ILE A 118 -15.07 -0.19 -16.09
CA ILE A 118 -14.44 0.62 -15.05
C ILE A 118 -13.67 -0.27 -14.05
N PRO A 119 -14.27 -1.31 -13.43
CA PRO A 119 -13.52 -2.24 -12.58
C PRO A 119 -12.32 -2.87 -13.28
N LEU A 120 -12.48 -3.31 -14.54
CA LEU A 120 -11.37 -3.92 -15.29
C LEU A 120 -10.23 -2.93 -15.53
N GLY A 121 -10.54 -1.67 -15.84
CA GLY A 121 -9.54 -0.62 -15.98
C GLY A 121 -8.78 -0.37 -14.68
N VAL A 122 -9.50 -0.32 -13.56
CA VAL A 122 -8.90 -0.15 -12.22
C VAL A 122 -8.02 -1.34 -11.86
N PHE A 123 -8.49 -2.58 -12.06
CA PHE A 123 -7.70 -3.78 -11.79
C PHE A 123 -6.47 -3.89 -12.70
N SER A 124 -6.60 -3.49 -13.97
CA SER A 124 -5.46 -3.47 -14.89
C SER A 124 -4.43 -2.44 -14.44
N TYR A 125 -4.87 -1.27 -13.99
CA TYR A 125 -4.00 -0.23 -13.45
C TYR A 125 -3.29 -0.68 -12.16
N THR A 126 -4.02 -1.27 -11.21
CA THR A 126 -3.42 -1.76 -9.96
C THR A 126 -2.46 -2.91 -10.20
N ALA A 127 -2.80 -3.86 -11.09
CA ALA A 127 -1.91 -4.92 -11.51
C ALA A 127 -0.63 -4.36 -12.15
N LEU A 128 -0.77 -3.44 -13.11
CA LEU A 128 0.38 -2.80 -13.77
C LEU A 128 1.24 -2.00 -12.78
N SER A 129 0.62 -1.31 -11.82
CA SER A 129 1.33 -0.61 -10.75
C SER A 129 2.10 -1.57 -9.85
N SER A 130 1.52 -2.72 -9.50
CA SER A 130 2.19 -3.73 -8.68
C SER A 130 3.41 -4.31 -9.40
N PHE A 131 3.33 -4.57 -10.71
CA PHE A 131 4.49 -5.04 -11.47
C PHE A 131 5.63 -4.03 -11.57
N ASN A 132 5.31 -2.73 -11.53
CA ASN A 132 6.27 -1.64 -11.74
C ASN A 132 6.78 -0.96 -10.47
N ASN A 133 6.24 -1.32 -9.30
CA ASN A 133 6.68 -0.74 -8.04
C ASN A 133 7.99 -1.38 -7.57
N THR A 134 8.88 -0.51 -7.10
CA THR A 134 10.12 -0.86 -6.41
C THR A 134 9.74 -1.14 -4.96
N GLU A 135 9.87 -2.38 -4.50
CA GLU A 135 9.58 -2.73 -3.10
C GLU A 135 10.82 -2.53 -2.25
N PHE A 136 10.62 -1.97 -1.05
CA PHE A 136 11.68 -1.74 -0.09
C PHE A 136 11.44 -2.56 1.17
N VAL A 137 12.41 -3.40 1.54
CA VAL A 137 12.31 -4.30 2.69
C VAL A 137 13.52 -4.07 3.60
N VAL A 138 13.27 -3.88 4.89
CA VAL A 138 14.34 -3.81 5.89
C VAL A 138 14.82 -5.21 6.22
N ALA A 139 16.12 -5.45 6.11
CA ALA A 139 16.70 -6.75 6.35
C ALA A 139 16.99 -7.00 7.84
N ALA A 140 16.70 -8.21 8.31
CA ALA A 140 17.15 -8.66 9.62
C ALA A 140 18.66 -8.93 9.58
N LYS A 141 19.42 -8.36 10.53
CA LYS A 141 20.89 -8.46 10.61
C LYS A 141 21.34 -9.81 11.20
N ASP A 142 20.95 -10.91 10.57
CA ASP A 142 21.25 -12.27 11.01
C ASP A 142 22.55 -12.85 10.40
N GLY A 143 23.24 -12.07 9.57
CA GLY A 143 24.50 -12.46 8.92
C GLY A 143 24.32 -13.26 7.63
N ASN A 144 23.09 -13.51 7.18
CA ASN A 144 22.81 -14.25 5.94
C ASN A 144 22.84 -13.37 4.67
N PHE A 145 23.64 -12.30 4.66
CA PHE A 145 23.80 -11.46 3.48
C PHE A 145 24.91 -11.96 2.56
N SER A 146 25.04 -11.34 1.39
CA SER A 146 26.18 -11.61 0.51
C SER A 146 27.50 -11.32 1.25
N PRO A 147 28.60 -12.04 0.93
CA PRO A 147 29.90 -11.84 1.56
C PRO A 147 30.38 -10.39 1.51
N ASP A 148 30.07 -9.67 0.43
CA ASP A 148 30.46 -8.26 0.27
C ASP A 148 29.71 -7.32 1.21
N ILE A 149 28.41 -7.55 1.39
CA ILE A 149 27.58 -6.77 2.32
C ILE A 149 28.02 -7.04 3.76
N ASN A 150 28.24 -8.31 4.12
CA ASN A 150 28.74 -8.68 5.45
C ASN A 150 30.10 -8.03 5.74
N LYS A 151 31.04 -8.13 4.81
CA LYS A 151 32.37 -7.51 4.95
C LYS A 151 32.27 -5.99 5.09
N TYR A 152 31.39 -5.35 4.33
CA TYR A 152 31.19 -3.90 4.45
C TYR A 152 30.53 -3.52 5.77
N TYR A 153 29.56 -4.29 6.24
CA TYR A 153 28.96 -4.10 7.56
C TYR A 153 30.01 -4.18 8.67
N ASP A 154 30.86 -5.22 8.66
CA ASP A 154 31.95 -5.37 9.64
C ASP A 154 32.92 -4.17 9.57
N HIS A 155 33.28 -3.73 8.35
CA HIS A 155 34.09 -2.55 8.15
C HIS A 155 33.48 -1.28 8.77
N LEU A 156 32.16 -1.08 8.65
CA LEU A 156 31.45 0.04 9.28
C LEU A 156 31.48 -0.03 10.81
N GLN A 157 31.45 -1.24 11.39
CA GLN A 157 31.54 -1.42 12.85
C GLN A 157 32.95 -1.13 13.40
N GLU A 158 33.98 -1.37 12.59
CA GLU A 158 35.37 -1.03 12.92
C GLU A 158 35.70 0.45 12.67
N ASN A 159 35.10 1.04 11.62
CA ASN A 159 35.37 2.39 11.15
C ASN A 159 34.16 3.29 11.40
N THR A 160 34.06 3.77 12.64
CA THR A 160 32.89 4.52 13.11
C THR A 160 32.75 5.92 12.50
N ASP A 161 33.78 6.44 11.84
CA ASP A 161 33.73 7.78 11.23
C ASP A 161 32.93 7.80 9.91
N VAL A 162 32.61 6.62 9.38
CA VAL A 162 31.83 6.47 8.15
C VAL A 162 30.36 6.78 8.42
N LYS A 163 29.87 7.83 7.75
CA LYS A 163 28.48 8.27 7.75
C LYS A 163 28.00 8.48 6.32
N GLY A 164 26.91 7.83 5.96
CA GLY A 164 26.37 7.85 4.59
C GLY A 164 25.77 6.51 4.20
N PHE A 165 25.35 6.40 2.94
CA PHE A 165 24.79 5.15 2.41
C PHE A 165 25.59 4.62 1.23
N LYS A 166 25.69 3.29 1.09
CA LYS A 166 26.28 2.63 -0.07
C LYS A 166 25.28 1.68 -0.71
N ILE A 167 25.30 1.59 -2.04
CA ILE A 167 24.43 0.71 -2.80
C ILE A 167 25.25 -0.49 -3.30
N PHE A 168 24.79 -1.69 -2.98
CA PHE A 168 25.33 -2.95 -3.47
C PHE A 168 24.35 -3.55 -4.47
N ASN A 169 24.89 -4.16 -5.52
CA ASN A 169 24.10 -5.07 -6.35
C ASN A 169 23.94 -6.39 -5.57
N SER A 170 22.70 -6.81 -5.37
CA SER A 170 22.37 -8.11 -4.79
C SER A 170 22.09 -9.11 -5.92
N TYR A 171 21.47 -10.25 -5.61
CA TYR A 171 21.05 -11.22 -6.60
C TYR A 171 19.99 -10.62 -7.56
N GLU A 172 20.14 -10.91 -8.85
CA GLU A 172 19.26 -10.47 -9.94
C GLU A 172 19.14 -8.92 -10.05
N ASP A 173 17.92 -8.39 -9.94
CA ASP A 173 17.56 -6.98 -10.08
C ASP A 173 17.37 -6.30 -8.70
N GLU A 174 17.82 -6.93 -7.62
CA GLU A 174 17.75 -6.39 -6.28
C GLU A 174 19.00 -5.59 -5.93
N LYS A 175 18.80 -4.48 -5.23
CA LYS A 175 19.89 -3.68 -4.68
C LYS A 175 19.78 -3.62 -3.17
N ALA A 176 20.92 -3.67 -2.49
CA ALA A 176 20.98 -3.45 -1.05
C ALA A 176 21.53 -2.06 -0.77
N ILE A 177 20.79 -1.25 -0.03
CA ILE A 177 21.20 0.06 0.45
C ILE A 177 21.64 -0.14 1.90
N VAL A 178 22.92 0.09 2.18
CA VAL A 178 23.50 0.02 3.52
C VAL A 178 23.73 1.45 4.01
N LEU A 179 22.93 1.90 4.96
CA LEU A 179 23.02 3.24 5.56
C LEU A 179 23.69 3.15 6.93
N SER A 180 24.70 4.00 7.15
CA SER A 180 25.42 4.16 8.42
C SER A 180 25.23 5.56 8.99
N LEU A 181 24.99 5.65 10.31
CA LEU A 181 24.82 6.93 11.00
C LEU A 181 26.13 7.60 11.44
N GLY A 182 27.20 6.81 11.59
CA GLY A 182 28.44 7.19 12.25
C GLY A 182 28.42 6.92 13.76
N GLY A 183 29.61 6.85 14.36
CA GLY A 183 29.83 6.50 15.77
C GLY A 183 29.30 7.51 16.76
N GLU A 184 29.12 8.76 16.36
CA GLU A 184 28.47 9.79 17.19
C GLU A 184 27.04 9.42 17.57
N LYS A 185 26.40 8.54 16.79
CA LYS A 185 25.04 8.04 17.05
C LYS A 185 25.05 6.68 17.76
N LYS A 186 26.19 6.21 18.26
CA LYS A 186 26.29 4.95 19.02
C LYS A 186 25.24 4.89 20.12
N GLY A 187 24.58 3.73 20.25
CA GLY A 187 23.42 3.55 21.14
C GLY A 187 22.08 3.80 20.46
N ASN A 188 22.05 4.40 19.27
CA ASN A 188 20.84 4.59 18.49
C ASN A 188 20.55 3.40 17.58
N ASN A 189 19.29 3.27 17.20
CA ASN A 189 18.83 2.38 16.15
C ASN A 189 18.14 3.20 15.04
N ILE A 190 17.95 2.57 13.90
CA ILE A 190 17.38 3.18 12.70
C ILE A 190 16.21 2.32 12.25
N GLU A 191 15.16 2.96 11.77
CA GLU A 191 14.07 2.30 11.06
C GLU A 191 13.75 3.03 9.76
N LEU A 192 13.18 2.28 8.81
CA LEU A 192 12.63 2.84 7.59
C LEU A 192 11.21 3.35 7.86
N VAL A 193 10.99 4.65 7.66
CA VAL A 193 9.67 5.29 7.86
C VAL A 193 8.85 5.24 6.58
N GLY A 194 9.48 5.50 5.44
CA GLY A 194 8.78 5.53 4.17
C GLY A 194 9.68 5.76 2.98
N VAL A 195 9.17 5.43 1.81
CA VAL A 195 9.85 5.65 0.54
C VAL A 195 8.89 6.32 -0.43
N GLU A 196 9.31 7.47 -0.98
CA GLU A 196 8.56 8.21 -1.99
C GLU A 196 9.31 8.17 -3.32
N LYS A 197 8.60 7.86 -4.41
CA LYS A 197 9.14 7.90 -5.76
C LYS A 197 8.61 9.13 -6.50
N ARG A 198 9.50 10.02 -6.93
CA ARG A 198 9.21 11.25 -7.68
C ARG A 198 9.97 11.23 -9.00
N GLY A 199 9.38 10.60 -10.01
CA GLY A 199 10.03 10.38 -11.30
C GLY A 199 11.23 9.44 -11.17
N GLN A 200 12.43 9.93 -11.49
CA GLN A 200 13.68 9.19 -11.31
C GLN A 200 14.22 9.25 -9.88
N ARG A 201 13.77 10.22 -9.08
CA ARG A 201 14.21 10.40 -7.70
C ARG A 201 13.45 9.49 -6.76
N ILE A 202 14.16 8.85 -5.84
CA ILE A 202 13.61 8.03 -4.77
C ILE A 202 14.08 8.63 -3.44
N ASP A 203 13.13 9.12 -2.66
CA ASP A 203 13.37 9.70 -1.35
C ASP A 203 13.09 8.64 -0.27
N VAL A 204 14.15 8.16 0.38
CA VAL A 204 14.07 7.20 1.49
C VAL A 204 14.13 7.99 2.79
N THR A 205 13.06 7.88 3.59
CA THR A 205 12.98 8.52 4.90
C THR A 205 13.23 7.49 5.99
N VAL A 206 14.23 7.74 6.82
CA VAL A 206 14.54 6.93 8.01
C VAL A 206 14.27 7.72 9.28
N ARG A 207 14.13 7.02 10.41
CA ARG A 207 14.05 7.62 11.74
C ARG A 207 15.13 7.04 12.63
N THR A 208 15.94 7.91 13.21
CA THR A 208 16.89 7.55 14.25
C THR A 208 16.24 7.67 15.62
N PHE A 209 16.41 6.66 16.48
CA PHE A 209 15.89 6.69 17.84
C PHE A 209 16.84 5.99 18.83
N GLU A 210 16.89 6.46 20.07
CA GLU A 210 17.70 5.83 21.11
C GLU A 210 17.07 4.51 21.56
N ASN A 211 17.84 3.42 21.49
CA ASN A 211 17.39 2.12 21.99
C ASN A 211 18.55 1.23 22.46
N LYS A 212 19.60 1.85 23.02
CA LYS A 212 20.79 1.17 23.56
C LYS A 212 21.39 0.13 22.60
N SER A 213 21.42 0.45 21.31
CA SER A 213 22.05 -0.41 20.29
C SER A 213 23.49 -0.70 20.69
N THR A 214 23.91 -1.96 20.53
CA THR A 214 25.29 -2.40 20.78
C THR A 214 26.21 -2.11 19.60
N GLU A 215 25.67 -1.63 18.48
CA GLU A 215 26.45 -1.29 17.29
C GLU A 215 27.38 -0.11 17.57
N ASN A 216 28.64 -0.25 17.16
CA ASN A 216 29.61 0.84 17.24
C ASN A 216 29.26 1.93 16.22
N ASN A 217 28.70 1.53 15.07
CA ASN A 217 28.16 2.41 14.05
C ASN A 217 26.75 1.93 13.68
N PRO A 218 25.68 2.58 14.18
CA PRO A 218 24.32 2.19 13.86
C PRO A 218 24.10 2.13 12.36
N THR A 219 23.64 0.99 11.88
CA THR A 219 23.50 0.71 10.45
C THR A 219 22.11 0.16 10.13
N ILE A 220 21.56 0.40 8.95
CA ILE A 220 20.35 -0.28 8.46
C ILE A 220 20.60 -0.79 7.05
N LEU A 221 20.11 -1.99 6.78
CA LEU A 221 20.14 -2.61 5.47
C LEU A 221 18.73 -2.60 4.88
N ILE A 222 18.59 -2.01 3.71
CA ILE A 222 17.32 -1.87 3.00
C ILE A 222 17.49 -2.52 1.63
N PHE A 223 16.78 -3.62 1.39
CA PHE A 223 16.68 -4.21 0.05
C PHE A 223 15.66 -3.44 -0.78
N ALA A 224 16.01 -3.18 -2.03
CA ALA A 224 15.18 -2.50 -3.00
C ALA A 224 15.06 -3.35 -4.26
N SER A 225 13.87 -3.85 -4.58
CA SER A 225 13.63 -4.64 -5.78
C SER A 225 13.47 -3.74 -7.01
N LYS A 226 14.07 -4.11 -8.15
CA LYS A 226 13.92 -3.36 -9.42
C LYS A 226 14.35 -1.88 -9.32
N LEU A 227 15.33 -1.59 -8.47
CA LEU A 227 15.93 -0.26 -8.36
C LEU A 227 16.88 -0.04 -9.55
N LYS A 228 16.48 0.78 -10.53
CA LYS A 228 17.27 0.99 -11.74
C LYS A 228 18.54 1.80 -11.46
N ASN A 229 19.53 1.71 -12.35
CA ASN A 229 20.81 2.43 -12.23
C ASN A 229 20.68 3.94 -12.44
N ASP A 230 19.65 4.39 -13.16
CA ASP A 230 19.34 5.80 -13.40
C ASP A 230 18.51 6.44 -12.27
N ASN A 231 18.13 5.68 -11.25
CA ASN A 231 17.42 6.24 -10.10
C ASN A 231 18.33 7.09 -9.23
N ILE A 232 17.88 8.29 -8.88
CA ILE A 232 18.56 9.20 -7.96
C ILE A 232 18.06 8.91 -6.55
N LEU A 233 18.87 8.24 -5.73
CA LEU A 233 18.51 7.95 -4.34
C LEU A 233 18.87 9.12 -3.43
N SER A 234 17.94 9.51 -2.57
CA SER A 234 18.12 10.54 -1.55
C SER A 234 17.68 9.96 -0.21
N VAL A 235 18.62 9.80 0.72
CA VAL A 235 18.33 9.22 2.04
C VAL A 235 18.33 10.34 3.09
N LYS A 236 17.22 10.47 3.82
CA LYS A 236 17.01 11.56 4.78
C LYS A 236 16.43 11.03 6.09
N ASP A 237 16.87 11.60 7.21
CA ASP A 237 16.26 11.37 8.52
C ASP A 237 15.05 12.29 8.75
N THR A 238 14.12 11.84 9.59
CA THR A 238 13.02 12.65 10.14
C THR A 238 13.48 13.95 10.80
N ASP A 239 14.69 13.99 11.36
CA ASP A 239 15.27 15.20 11.98
C ASP A 239 15.79 16.25 10.97
N GLY A 240 15.79 15.93 9.67
CA GLY A 240 16.29 16.80 8.63
C GLY A 240 17.65 16.41 8.06
N THR A 241 18.40 15.53 8.72
CA THR A 241 19.74 15.09 8.29
C THR A 241 19.67 14.39 6.94
N VAL A 242 20.52 14.80 5.99
CA VAL A 242 20.66 14.15 4.69
C VAL A 242 21.95 13.32 4.69
N TYR A 243 21.87 12.08 4.21
CA TYR A 243 23.01 11.19 4.09
C TYR A 243 23.48 11.16 2.63
N ASN A 244 24.78 11.30 2.44
CA ASN A 244 25.39 11.27 1.11
C ASN A 244 25.69 9.83 0.68
N SER A 245 25.71 9.60 -0.63
CA SER A 245 26.19 8.34 -1.19
C SER A 245 27.68 8.22 -0.94
N LEU A 246 28.09 7.03 -0.53
CA LEU A 246 29.48 6.60 -0.37
C LEU A 246 29.83 5.75 -1.59
N GLU A 247 31.00 6.00 -2.18
CA GLU A 247 31.53 5.22 -3.30
C GLU A 247 32.00 3.82 -2.88
#